data_AF-A0A8H7B1I3-F1
#
_entry.id   AF-A0A8H7B1I3-F1
#
_cell.length_a   1.000
_cell.length_b   1.000
_cell.length_c   1.000
_cell.angle_alpha   90.00
_cell.angle_beta   90.00
_cell.angle_gamma   90.00
#
_symmetry.space_group_name_H-M   'P 1'
#
loop_
_entity.id
_entity.type
_entity.pdbx_description
1 polymer ?
#
loop_
_entity_poly.entity_id
_entity_poly.type
_entity_poly.pdbx_seq_one_letter_code
_entity_poly.pdbx_strand_id
1 'polypeptide(L)'
;MSGVAEPDVALPTAPSPDAPKKTYDASCHCGAFRYSVAVSPPLDDPNAAVMECNCSICVCNGYLFVYVPNELVIFTEGSIEQFKSYSFGFKRVNHYFCGTCGASCMVRSKDPSFFPGMTCVNVRMLQGVKLEDLKLMSPSLLTPNTSSTPTSPGRWVVTEFGKPSVLKWEAFDPTASLSAGGVLIRILVAGIAGVDNIQRCGGYPHPLAKDPGFTTGYDLVGEIIALGDAVPEERGLEVGERVTALSIIGAHATHIVLPYEEVMKLDKHDDPLKICALPLNYMTAWGMLKHSGVNLAPGSSILIGSASGGLGTAVAQLVMAFDMGIKMIGTCSPSKFEYVRSLGVVPLDRSAPDLVQQVHALTDGKGVDVAYDGVCNEKTAHDFLAATRQDVGKVVVFGVMGSIADDGSKMLGSIDELFAALLQPPRVSFWSLDIEFPRKKEVAEFYAVVEKVREGKLDPVVAKLLRLSNAVEAHELLINGSAIKGKMLFVVDEELAKFYGV
;
A
#
# COMPACT_ATOMS: atom_id res chain seq x y z
N MET A 1 -27.11 -13.21 20.74
CA MET A 1 -26.05 -13.92 21.48
C MET A 1 -25.75 -15.21 20.75
N SER A 2 -24.66 -15.25 20.01
CA SER A 2 -24.02 -16.46 19.49
C SER A 2 -22.62 -16.01 19.12
N GLY A 3 -21.69 -16.20 20.06
CA GLY A 3 -20.29 -15.82 19.91
C GLY A 3 -19.68 -16.63 18.79
N VAL A 4 -19.31 -15.95 17.72
CA VAL A 4 -18.30 -16.45 16.79
C VAL A 4 -16.99 -16.29 17.55
N ALA A 5 -16.36 -17.39 17.94
CA ALA A 5 -15.00 -17.36 18.45
C ALA A 5 -14.12 -16.79 17.34
N GLU A 6 -13.61 -15.58 17.53
CA GLU A 6 -12.58 -15.01 16.65
C GLU A 6 -11.35 -15.94 16.71
N PRO A 7 -10.69 -16.22 15.57
CA PRO A 7 -9.51 -17.08 15.54
C PRO A 7 -8.40 -16.49 16.42
N ASP A 8 -7.63 -17.34 17.10
CA ASP A 8 -6.50 -17.01 17.97
C ASP A 8 -5.66 -15.86 17.35
N VAL A 9 -5.84 -14.64 17.86
CA VAL A 9 -5.01 -13.50 17.47
C VAL A 9 -3.63 -13.75 18.09
N ALA A 10 -2.71 -14.28 17.28
CA ALA A 10 -1.32 -14.44 17.67
C ALA A 10 -0.81 -13.11 18.24
N LEU A 11 -0.21 -13.16 19.44
CA LEU A 11 0.38 -11.99 20.10
C LEU A 11 1.45 -11.38 19.18
N PRO A 12 1.33 -10.09 18.79
CA PRO A 12 2.22 -9.47 17.79
C PRO A 12 3.72 -9.52 18.10
N THR A 13 4.08 -9.76 19.36
CA THR A 13 5.46 -9.81 19.86
C THR A 13 5.63 -10.85 20.99
N ALA A 14 4.82 -11.92 20.99
CA ALA A 14 4.87 -12.89 22.10
C ALA A 14 6.30 -13.43 22.31
N PRO A 15 6.78 -13.47 23.57
CA PRO A 15 8.10 -13.96 23.85
C PRO A 15 8.22 -15.44 23.44
N SER A 16 9.21 -15.77 22.62
CA SER A 16 9.62 -17.17 22.46
C SER A 16 10.08 -17.68 23.83
N PRO A 17 9.54 -18.81 24.33
CA PRO A 17 9.94 -19.37 25.63
C PRO A 17 11.44 -19.61 25.74
N ASP A 18 12.07 -19.90 24.59
CA ASP A 18 13.47 -20.29 24.45
C ASP A 18 14.40 -19.13 24.05
N ALA A 19 13.85 -17.93 23.80
CA ALA A 19 14.66 -16.76 23.45
C ALA A 19 15.37 -16.16 24.69
N PRO A 20 16.54 -15.53 24.50
CA PRO A 20 17.25 -14.83 25.58
C PRO A 20 16.36 -13.75 26.19
N LYS A 21 16.53 -13.48 27.49
CA LYS A 21 15.73 -12.49 28.22
C LYS A 21 16.62 -11.39 28.78
N LYS A 22 16.15 -10.15 28.72
CA LYS A 22 16.80 -9.01 29.36
C LYS A 22 15.78 -8.21 30.16
N THR A 23 16.18 -7.80 31.37
CA THR A 23 15.36 -6.97 32.24
C THR A 23 15.72 -5.51 32.03
N TYR A 24 14.70 -4.67 31.87
CA TYR A 24 14.81 -3.23 31.70
C TYR A 24 14.16 -2.54 32.89
N ASP A 25 14.86 -1.58 33.49
CA ASP A 25 14.25 -0.67 34.45
C ASP A 25 13.43 0.37 33.72
N ALA A 26 12.29 0.74 34.29
CA ALA A 26 11.39 1.74 33.75
C ALA A 26 10.83 2.67 34.82
N SER A 27 10.51 3.87 34.40
CA SER A 27 9.92 4.87 35.29
C SER A 27 9.04 5.85 34.53
N CYS A 28 7.98 6.33 35.18
CA CYS A 28 7.34 7.56 34.72
C CYS A 28 8.30 8.76 34.88
N HIS A 29 8.01 9.88 34.21
CA HIS A 29 8.89 11.06 34.21
C HIS A 29 9.21 11.59 35.61
N CYS A 30 8.22 11.65 36.52
CA CYS A 30 8.44 12.16 37.88
C CYS A 30 8.96 11.11 38.88
N GLY A 31 9.17 9.86 38.45
CA GLY A 31 9.66 8.77 39.32
C GLY A 31 8.65 8.22 40.32
N ALA A 32 7.42 8.76 40.40
CA ALA A 32 6.38 8.27 41.30
C ALA A 32 5.96 6.80 41.04
N PHE A 33 6.28 6.28 39.85
CA PHE A 33 6.14 4.88 39.49
C PHE A 33 7.45 4.40 38.91
N ARG A 34 7.96 3.30 39.46
CA ARG A 34 9.14 2.59 38.97
C ARG A 34 8.85 1.11 38.91
N TYR A 35 9.27 0.47 37.84
CA TYR A 35 9.03 -0.94 37.60
C TYR A 35 10.11 -1.53 36.71
N SER A 36 10.38 -2.82 36.86
CA SER A 36 11.25 -3.56 35.95
C SER A 36 10.43 -4.46 35.04
N VAL A 37 10.88 -4.62 33.80
CA VAL A 37 10.20 -5.44 32.79
C VAL A 37 11.18 -6.41 32.15
N ALA A 38 10.89 -7.70 32.22
CA ALA A 38 11.64 -8.71 31.47
C ALA A 38 11.07 -8.86 30.06
N VAL A 39 11.90 -8.63 29.04
CA VAL A 39 11.52 -8.70 27.61
C VAL A 39 12.31 -9.83 26.95
N SER A 40 11.63 -10.58 26.07
CA SER A 40 12.18 -11.70 25.29
C SER A 40 11.63 -11.65 23.86
N PRO A 41 12.48 -11.68 22.81
CA PRO A 41 13.93 -11.46 22.88
C PRO A 41 14.26 -10.04 23.38
N PRO A 42 15.51 -9.75 23.81
CA PRO A 42 15.93 -8.43 24.23
C PRO A 42 15.77 -7.41 23.11
N LEU A 43 15.50 -6.14 23.41
CA LEU A 43 15.27 -5.08 22.41
C LEU A 43 16.45 -4.79 21.48
N ASP A 44 17.66 -5.22 21.86
CA ASP A 44 18.87 -5.18 21.05
C ASP A 44 19.06 -6.43 20.16
N ASP A 45 18.12 -7.38 20.20
CA ASP A 45 18.11 -8.56 19.33
C ASP A 45 17.52 -8.23 17.95
N PRO A 46 18.13 -8.70 16.84
CA PRO A 46 17.60 -8.48 15.49
C PRO A 46 16.16 -8.99 15.26
N ASN A 47 15.72 -9.95 16.08
CA ASN A 47 14.38 -10.53 16.02
C ASN A 47 13.39 -9.87 16.99
N ALA A 48 13.84 -8.94 17.83
CA ALA A 48 12.93 -8.14 18.65
C ALA A 48 12.14 -7.18 17.77
N ALA A 49 10.87 -7.04 18.09
CA ALA A 49 9.99 -6.09 17.44
C ALA A 49 9.27 -5.25 18.48
N VAL A 50 9.09 -3.97 18.15
CA VAL A 50 8.35 -3.00 18.96
C VAL A 50 7.15 -2.53 18.19
N MET A 51 6.01 -2.48 18.87
CA MET A 51 4.74 -2.22 18.25
C MET A 51 4.38 -0.75 18.23
N GLU A 52 4.32 -0.17 17.04
CA GLU A 52 3.81 1.17 16.77
C GLU A 52 2.34 1.10 16.35
N CYS A 53 1.43 1.17 17.32
CA CYS A 53 0.01 1.09 17.06
C CYS A 53 -0.52 2.34 16.30
N ASN A 54 -1.33 2.12 15.26
CA ASN A 54 -1.95 3.17 14.43
C ASN A 54 -3.26 3.76 15.01
N CYS A 55 -3.66 3.36 16.23
CA CYS A 55 -4.81 3.96 16.88
C CYS A 55 -4.51 5.42 17.22
N SER A 56 -5.50 6.31 17.06
CA SER A 56 -5.33 7.74 17.32
C SER A 56 -4.80 8.04 18.72
N ILE A 57 -5.29 7.34 19.75
CA ILE A 57 -4.78 7.45 21.13
C ILE A 57 -3.31 7.05 21.26
N CYS A 58 -2.85 6.08 20.47
CA CYS A 58 -1.48 5.61 20.51
C CYS A 58 -0.51 6.57 19.84
N VAL A 59 -0.92 7.12 18.71
CA VAL A 59 -0.19 8.19 18.03
C VAL A 59 -0.08 9.42 18.94
N CYS A 60 -1.20 9.90 19.50
CA CYS A 60 -1.21 11.10 20.34
C CYS A 60 -0.37 10.95 21.62
N ASN A 61 -0.35 9.76 22.24
CA ASN A 61 0.42 9.52 23.46
C ASN A 61 1.82 8.95 23.20
N GLY A 62 2.21 8.80 21.92
CA GLY A 62 3.51 8.27 21.52
C GLY A 62 3.79 6.85 22.02
N TYR A 63 2.78 5.98 22.07
CA TYR A 63 2.98 4.61 22.54
C TYR A 63 3.85 3.80 21.57
N LEU A 64 4.87 3.15 22.11
CA LEU A 64 5.64 2.10 21.43
C LEU A 64 5.64 0.87 22.34
N PHE A 65 4.98 -0.21 21.94
CA PHE A 65 4.66 -1.31 22.86
C PHE A 65 5.56 -2.53 22.70
N VAL A 66 5.89 -3.14 23.84
CA VAL A 66 6.28 -4.55 23.93
C VAL A 66 5.23 -5.28 24.75
N TYR A 67 4.91 -6.51 24.35
CA TYR A 67 3.87 -7.30 25.00
C TYR A 67 4.54 -8.32 25.91
N VAL A 68 4.27 -8.21 27.20
CA VAL A 68 4.85 -9.09 28.22
C VAL A 68 3.74 -9.67 29.10
N PRO A 69 3.87 -10.91 29.59
CA PRO A 69 3.01 -11.42 30.65
C PRO A 69 3.01 -10.48 31.85
N ASN A 70 1.86 -10.35 32.52
CA ASN A 70 1.68 -9.41 33.63
C ASN A 70 2.70 -9.62 34.76
N GLU A 71 3.08 -10.87 35.01
CA GLU A 71 4.05 -11.30 36.01
C GLU A 71 5.49 -10.84 35.71
N LEU A 72 5.79 -10.48 34.46
CA LEU A 72 7.10 -9.95 34.07
C LEU A 72 7.21 -8.43 34.28
N VAL A 73 6.14 -7.78 34.75
CA VAL A 73 6.14 -6.36 35.13
C VAL A 73 6.13 -6.25 36.65
N ILE A 74 7.28 -5.95 37.23
CA ILE A 74 7.47 -5.91 38.68
C ILE A 74 7.61 -4.45 39.13
N PHE A 75 6.65 -3.95 39.89
CA PHE A 75 6.71 -2.60 40.44
C PHE A 75 7.67 -2.55 41.64
N THR A 76 8.63 -1.64 41.58
CA THR A 76 9.55 -1.31 42.69
C THR A 76 9.08 -0.07 43.45
N GLU A 77 8.32 0.80 42.80
CA GLU A 77 7.68 1.98 43.40
C GLU A 77 6.29 2.20 42.77
N GLY A 78 5.26 2.38 43.60
CA GLY A 78 3.86 2.44 43.18
C GLY A 78 3.25 1.07 42.85
N SER A 79 2.03 1.08 42.32
CA SER A 79 1.34 -0.12 41.80
C SER A 79 0.45 0.23 40.60
N ILE A 80 -0.03 -0.78 39.88
CA ILE A 80 -0.89 -0.54 38.73
C ILE A 80 -2.25 0.07 39.10
N GLU A 81 -2.78 -0.26 40.28
CA GLU A 81 -4.03 0.28 40.81
C GLU A 81 -3.95 1.78 41.13
N GLN A 82 -2.72 2.27 41.37
CA GLN A 82 -2.47 3.67 41.69
C GLN A 82 -2.30 4.55 40.43
N PHE A 83 -2.11 3.96 39.25
CA PHE A 83 -2.12 4.72 38.00
C PHE A 83 -3.51 5.34 37.75
N LYS A 84 -3.52 6.47 37.03
CA LYS A 84 -4.75 6.92 36.39
C LYS A 84 -4.94 6.10 35.13
N SER A 85 -6.20 5.82 34.80
CA SER A 85 -6.51 5.06 33.59
C SER A 85 -7.78 5.53 32.92
N TYR A 86 -7.85 5.35 31.60
CA TYR A 86 -9.09 5.44 30.86
C TYR A 86 -9.13 4.43 29.72
N SER A 87 -10.33 4.14 29.24
CA SER A 87 -10.57 3.29 28.08
C SER A 87 -11.08 4.14 26.92
N PHE A 88 -10.66 3.80 25.70
CA PHE A 88 -11.05 4.46 24.46
C PHE A 88 -11.64 3.44 23.47
N GLY A 89 -12.38 3.91 22.46
CA GLY A 89 -12.94 3.05 21.40
C GLY A 89 -13.90 1.98 21.92
N PHE A 90 -13.67 0.72 21.56
CA PHE A 90 -14.43 -0.45 22.03
C PHE A 90 -14.29 -0.73 23.53
N LYS A 91 -13.46 0.03 24.25
CA LYS A 91 -13.25 -0.06 25.70
C LYS A 91 -12.77 -1.42 26.20
N ARG A 92 -12.11 -2.20 25.32
CA ARG A 92 -11.53 -3.52 25.64
C ARG A 92 -10.26 -3.45 26.49
N VAL A 93 -9.57 -2.30 26.51
CA VAL A 93 -8.31 -2.10 27.26
C VAL A 93 -8.36 -0.86 28.15
N ASN A 94 -7.52 -0.82 29.18
CA ASN A 94 -7.23 0.36 29.98
C ASN A 94 -5.83 0.88 29.63
N HIS A 95 -5.74 2.16 29.31
CA HIS A 95 -4.47 2.88 29.18
C HIS A 95 -4.09 3.47 30.54
N TYR A 96 -2.96 3.03 31.09
CA TYR A 96 -2.46 3.44 32.41
C TYR A 96 -1.35 4.48 32.28
N PHE A 97 -1.49 5.58 33.00
CA PHE A 97 -0.58 6.71 32.98
C PHE A 97 -0.40 7.31 34.36
N CYS A 98 0.74 7.98 34.56
CA CYS A 98 1.03 8.66 35.81
C CYS A 98 0.11 9.87 35.97
N GLY A 99 -0.68 9.91 37.05
CA GLY A 99 -1.56 11.05 37.34
C GLY A 99 -0.83 12.36 37.66
N THR A 100 0.46 12.28 38.00
CA THR A 100 1.29 13.44 38.38
C THR A 100 1.97 14.09 37.18
N CYS A 101 2.60 13.30 36.30
CA CYS A 101 3.37 13.83 35.16
C CYS A 101 2.75 13.51 33.79
N GLY A 102 1.63 12.80 33.73
CA GLY A 102 0.95 12.43 32.48
C GLY A 102 1.65 11.34 31.65
N ALA A 103 2.82 10.85 32.08
CA ALA A 103 3.58 9.84 31.36
C ALA A 103 2.74 8.58 31.11
N SER A 104 2.58 8.22 29.85
CA SER A 104 1.77 7.09 29.39
C SER A 104 2.59 5.80 29.47
N CYS A 105 2.32 4.98 30.49
CA CYS A 105 3.25 3.94 30.93
C CYS A 105 2.96 2.57 30.33
N MET A 106 1.69 2.13 30.34
CA MET A 106 1.34 0.78 29.89
C MET A 106 -0.15 0.63 29.57
N VAL A 107 -0.52 -0.48 28.96
CA VAL A 107 -1.90 -0.87 28.66
C VAL A 107 -2.14 -2.29 29.14
N ARG A 108 -3.30 -2.55 29.76
CA ARG A 108 -3.76 -3.92 30.02
C ARG A 108 -5.16 -4.14 29.48
N SER A 109 -5.41 -5.37 29.05
CA SER A 109 -6.76 -5.78 28.68
C SER A 109 -7.71 -5.80 29.87
N LYS A 110 -8.96 -5.45 29.59
CA LYS A 110 -10.11 -5.60 30.49
C LYS A 110 -11.07 -6.68 29.99
N ASP A 111 -10.90 -7.09 28.76
CA ASP A 111 -11.74 -8.07 28.09
C ASP A 111 -11.04 -9.43 28.19
N PRO A 112 -11.61 -10.40 28.91
CA PRO A 112 -11.02 -11.74 29.06
C PRO A 112 -10.81 -12.46 27.72
N SER A 113 -11.52 -12.05 26.66
CA SER A 113 -11.38 -12.61 25.31
C SER A 113 -10.30 -11.92 24.46
N PHE A 114 -9.65 -10.87 24.96
CA PHE A 114 -8.72 -10.05 24.18
C PHE A 114 -7.39 -9.91 24.92
N PHE A 115 -6.35 -10.66 24.52
CA PHE A 115 -5.02 -10.67 25.16
C PHE A 115 -5.06 -10.74 26.71
N PRO A 116 -5.76 -11.72 27.29
CA PRO A 116 -5.82 -11.88 28.74
C PRO A 116 -4.42 -12.13 29.33
N GLY A 117 -4.15 -11.57 30.51
CA GLY A 117 -2.89 -11.81 31.22
C GLY A 117 -1.67 -11.07 30.67
N MET A 118 -1.83 -10.22 29.65
CA MET A 118 -0.74 -9.49 29.02
C MET A 118 -0.75 -7.99 29.37
N THR A 119 0.45 -7.41 29.51
CA THR A 119 0.71 -5.98 29.61
C THR A 119 1.45 -5.50 28.38
N CYS A 120 0.93 -4.45 27.73
CA CYS A 120 1.68 -3.70 26.72
C CYS A 120 2.46 -2.59 27.45
N VAL A 121 3.77 -2.70 27.52
CA VAL A 121 4.64 -1.71 28.17
C VAL A 121 5.12 -0.71 27.14
N ASN A 122 5.00 0.59 27.45
CA ASN A 122 5.55 1.63 26.58
C ASN A 122 7.09 1.65 26.71
N VAL A 123 7.82 1.27 25.66
CA VAL A 123 9.28 1.18 25.67
C VAL A 123 9.94 2.53 25.92
N ARG A 124 9.23 3.64 25.69
CA ARG A 124 9.71 5.00 26.02
C ARG A 124 9.93 5.22 27.52
N MET A 125 9.36 4.36 28.37
CA MET A 125 9.58 4.40 29.81
C MET A 125 10.80 3.60 30.24
N LEU A 126 11.36 2.75 29.37
CA LEU A 126 12.51 1.91 29.66
C LEU A 126 13.79 2.75 29.61
N GLN A 127 14.65 2.56 30.61
CA GLN A 127 15.94 3.21 30.71
C GLN A 127 16.95 2.55 29.77
N GLY A 128 17.82 3.37 29.15
CA GLY A 128 18.91 2.88 28.30
C GLY A 128 18.47 2.30 26.95
N VAL A 129 17.23 2.51 26.53
CA VAL A 129 16.72 2.12 25.20
C VAL A 129 16.88 3.29 24.23
N LYS A 130 17.61 3.07 23.14
CA LYS A 130 17.70 4.00 22.01
C LYS A 130 16.55 3.72 21.05
N LEU A 131 15.67 4.70 20.84
CA LEU A 131 14.44 4.48 20.09
C LEU A 131 14.70 4.36 18.58
N GLU A 132 15.75 5.02 18.09
CA GLU A 132 16.22 4.98 16.71
C GLU A 132 16.73 3.60 16.26
N ASP A 133 17.16 2.76 17.21
CA ASP A 133 17.68 1.42 16.95
C ASP A 133 16.58 0.35 16.96
N LEU A 134 15.33 0.71 17.28
CA LEU A 134 14.23 -0.23 17.42
C LEU A 134 13.62 -0.61 16.07
N LYS A 135 13.39 -1.91 15.87
CA LYS A 135 12.59 -2.43 14.76
C LYS A 135 11.10 -2.22 15.04
N LEU A 136 10.51 -1.20 14.40
CA LEU A 136 9.09 -0.90 14.52
C LEU A 136 8.24 -1.76 13.59
N MET A 137 7.16 -2.31 14.12
CA MET A 137 6.06 -2.92 13.34
C MET A 137 4.83 -2.02 13.48
N SER A 138 3.95 -1.93 12.47
CA SER A 138 2.74 -1.08 12.50
C SER A 138 1.46 -1.85 12.14
N PRO A 139 0.26 -1.49 12.65
CA PRO A 139 -0.96 -2.25 12.37
C PRO A 139 -1.47 -2.28 10.93
N SER A 140 -0.97 -1.42 10.04
CA SER A 140 -1.14 -1.62 8.59
C SER A 140 -0.55 -2.96 8.11
N LEU A 141 0.33 -3.56 8.91
CA LEU A 141 0.94 -4.88 8.73
C LEU A 141 0.39 -5.93 9.74
N LEU A 142 -0.57 -5.59 10.62
CA LEU A 142 -1.05 -6.47 11.71
C LEU A 142 -2.55 -6.79 11.65
N THR A 143 -3.16 -6.81 10.47
CA THR A 143 -4.21 -7.83 10.35
C THR A 143 -3.41 -9.03 9.87
N PRO A 144 -3.01 -9.97 10.75
CA PRO A 144 -2.30 -11.16 10.28
C PRO A 144 -3.22 -11.78 9.25
N ASN A 145 -2.74 -11.92 8.03
CA ASN A 145 -3.48 -12.62 7.03
C ASN A 145 -3.23 -14.11 7.26
N THR A 146 -4.01 -14.69 8.17
CA THR A 146 -3.89 -16.11 8.55
C THR A 146 -4.24 -17.08 7.40
N SER A 147 -4.52 -16.58 6.20
CA SER A 147 -4.83 -17.40 5.05
C SER A 147 -3.55 -17.96 4.44
N SER A 148 -3.47 -19.28 4.30
CA SER A 148 -2.37 -19.91 3.56
C SER A 148 -2.40 -19.44 2.09
N THR A 149 -1.24 -19.11 1.51
CA THR A 149 -1.14 -19.11 0.05
C THR A 149 -1.34 -20.55 -0.44
N PRO A 150 -2.01 -20.76 -1.57
CA PRO A 150 -2.08 -22.08 -2.18
C PRO A 150 -0.67 -22.66 -2.39
N THR A 151 -0.41 -23.83 -1.81
CA THR A 151 0.89 -24.52 -1.90
C THR A 151 1.11 -25.18 -3.26
N SER A 152 0.06 -25.29 -4.08
CA SER A 152 0.13 -25.76 -5.45
C SER A 152 0.11 -24.59 -6.44
N PRO A 153 0.80 -24.71 -7.59
CA PRO A 153 0.71 -23.70 -8.64
C PRO A 153 -0.73 -23.46 -9.10
N GLY A 154 -1.12 -22.19 -9.12
CA GLY A 154 -2.44 -21.74 -9.52
C GLY A 154 -2.54 -20.22 -9.70
N ARG A 155 -3.73 -19.77 -10.10
CA ARG A 155 -4.06 -18.40 -10.50
C ARG A 155 -5.51 -18.04 -10.21
N TRP A 156 -5.80 -16.75 -10.04
CA TRP A 156 -7.17 -16.23 -9.92
C TRP A 156 -7.73 -15.80 -11.27
N VAL A 157 -8.69 -16.56 -11.79
CA VAL A 157 -9.30 -16.31 -13.10
C VAL A 157 -10.60 -15.51 -12.95
N VAL A 158 -10.77 -14.48 -13.77
CA VAL A 158 -12.05 -13.80 -13.98
C VAL A 158 -12.88 -14.65 -14.93
N THR A 159 -13.76 -15.51 -14.40
CA THR A 159 -14.54 -16.45 -15.23
C THR A 159 -15.69 -15.79 -15.99
N GLU A 160 -16.16 -14.65 -15.48
CA GLU A 160 -17.15 -13.77 -16.09
C GLU A 160 -16.93 -12.34 -15.54
N PHE A 161 -17.41 -11.32 -16.26
CA PHE A 161 -17.37 -9.96 -15.72
C PHE A 161 -18.37 -9.80 -14.58
N GLY A 162 -17.93 -9.22 -13.46
CA GLY A 162 -18.80 -9.16 -12.29
C GLY A 162 -18.18 -8.60 -11.03
N LYS A 163 -18.87 -8.88 -9.92
CA LYS A 163 -18.43 -8.62 -8.54
C LYS A 163 -17.13 -9.38 -8.23
N PRO A 164 -16.39 -9.02 -7.17
CA PRO A 164 -15.19 -9.76 -6.75
C PRO A 164 -15.36 -11.29 -6.66
N SER A 165 -16.56 -11.79 -6.34
CA SER A 165 -16.88 -13.23 -6.24
C SER A 165 -16.72 -14.04 -7.53
N VAL A 166 -16.58 -13.39 -8.70
CA VAL A 166 -16.29 -14.06 -9.99
C VAL A 166 -14.85 -14.55 -10.08
N LEU A 167 -13.96 -14.07 -9.23
CA LEU A 167 -12.59 -14.58 -9.14
C LEU A 167 -12.64 -16.03 -8.65
N LYS A 168 -12.15 -16.96 -9.47
CA LYS A 168 -12.04 -18.39 -9.14
C LYS A 168 -10.59 -18.83 -9.19
N TRP A 169 -10.19 -19.59 -8.18
CA TRP A 169 -8.89 -20.23 -8.16
C TRP A 169 -8.86 -21.38 -9.16
N GLU A 170 -7.84 -21.38 -10.02
CA GLU A 170 -7.56 -22.46 -10.97
C GLU A 170 -6.13 -22.94 -10.76
N ALA A 171 -5.97 -24.25 -10.51
CA ALA A 171 -4.65 -24.88 -10.51
C ALA A 171 -4.17 -25.07 -11.95
N PHE A 172 -2.89 -24.82 -12.22
CA PHE A 172 -2.30 -25.06 -13.54
C PHE A 172 -0.85 -25.51 -13.41
N ASP A 173 -0.33 -26.19 -14.43
CA ASP A 173 1.10 -26.48 -14.54
C ASP A 173 1.80 -25.29 -15.22
N PRO A 174 2.64 -24.54 -14.50
CA PRO A 174 3.31 -23.38 -15.07
C PRO A 174 4.36 -23.75 -16.11
N THR A 175 4.93 -24.96 -16.04
CA THR A 175 5.96 -25.40 -17.00
C THR A 175 5.36 -25.72 -18.36
N ALA A 176 4.12 -26.20 -18.40
CA ALA A 176 3.38 -26.45 -19.63
C ALA A 176 3.10 -25.19 -20.45
N SER A 177 3.20 -24.00 -19.83
CA SER A 177 2.97 -22.70 -20.47
C SER A 177 4.26 -22.02 -20.95
N LEU A 178 5.44 -22.61 -20.72
CA LEU A 178 6.72 -22.02 -21.10
C LEU A 178 6.89 -22.03 -22.62
N SER A 179 6.86 -20.85 -23.23
CA SER A 179 7.13 -20.67 -24.66
C SER A 179 8.62 -20.56 -24.94
N ALA A 180 9.04 -20.74 -26.19
CA ALA A 180 10.45 -20.67 -26.59
C ALA A 180 11.11 -19.31 -26.25
N GLY A 181 10.38 -18.20 -26.39
CA GLY A 181 10.85 -16.86 -25.97
C GLY A 181 10.40 -16.46 -24.56
N GLY A 182 9.91 -17.41 -23.78
CA GLY A 182 9.31 -17.16 -22.47
C GLY A 182 10.32 -17.22 -21.34
N VAL A 183 10.01 -16.48 -20.28
CA VAL A 183 10.67 -16.54 -18.97
C VAL A 183 9.63 -16.99 -17.97
N LEU A 184 9.82 -18.15 -17.36
CA LEU A 184 8.95 -18.63 -16.29
C LEU A 184 9.43 -18.06 -14.96
N ILE A 185 8.54 -17.30 -14.31
CA ILE A 185 8.81 -16.55 -13.09
C ILE A 185 7.94 -17.11 -11.97
N ARG A 186 8.55 -17.45 -10.84
CA ARG A 186 7.87 -17.68 -9.57
C ARG A 186 7.62 -16.34 -8.90
N ILE A 187 6.36 -16.00 -8.65
CA ILE A 187 5.98 -14.69 -8.13
C ILE A 187 6.24 -14.67 -6.62
N LEU A 188 6.99 -13.65 -6.15
CA LEU A 188 7.19 -13.41 -4.72
C LEU A 188 6.12 -12.46 -4.18
N VAL A 189 5.86 -11.39 -4.94
CA VAL A 189 4.97 -10.30 -4.61
C VAL A 189 4.23 -9.87 -5.87
N ALA A 190 2.94 -9.62 -5.77
CA ALA A 190 2.14 -9.08 -6.87
C ALA A 190 1.41 -7.80 -6.44
N GLY A 191 1.33 -6.82 -7.32
CA GLY A 191 0.62 -5.58 -7.04
C GLY A 191 -0.88 -5.70 -7.16
N ILE A 192 -1.58 -4.86 -6.38
CA ILE A 192 -3.03 -4.75 -6.39
C ILE A 192 -3.37 -3.27 -6.64
N ALA A 193 -4.12 -3.00 -7.70
CA ALA A 193 -4.42 -1.65 -8.15
C ALA A 193 -5.85 -1.53 -8.73
N GLY A 194 -6.35 -0.30 -8.84
CA GLY A 194 -7.71 -0.04 -9.35
C GLY A 194 -7.97 -0.63 -10.74
N VAL A 195 -6.93 -0.77 -11.56
CA VAL A 195 -7.02 -1.42 -12.87
C VAL A 195 -7.53 -2.86 -12.80
N ASP A 196 -7.23 -3.58 -11.71
CA ASP A 196 -7.73 -4.96 -11.52
C ASP A 196 -9.27 -5.00 -11.42
N ASN A 197 -9.88 -3.95 -10.85
CA ASN A 197 -11.35 -3.80 -10.85
C ASN A 197 -11.87 -3.41 -12.24
N ILE A 198 -11.19 -2.49 -12.95
CA ILE A 198 -11.59 -2.09 -14.30
C ILE A 198 -11.56 -3.29 -15.25
N GLN A 199 -10.51 -4.12 -15.18
CA GLN A 199 -10.40 -5.37 -15.93
C GLN A 199 -11.52 -6.35 -15.55
N ARG A 200 -11.70 -6.66 -14.26
CA ARG A 200 -12.73 -7.61 -13.79
C ARG A 200 -14.15 -7.19 -14.17
N CYS A 201 -14.42 -5.89 -14.27
CA CYS A 201 -15.73 -5.37 -14.65
C CYS A 201 -15.92 -5.22 -16.17
N GLY A 202 -14.92 -5.57 -17.00
CA GLY A 202 -15.00 -5.51 -18.46
C GLY A 202 -14.80 -4.11 -19.06
N GLY A 203 -14.16 -3.20 -18.31
CA GLY A 203 -13.94 -1.81 -18.73
C GLY A 203 -12.53 -1.50 -19.24
N TYR A 204 -11.62 -2.48 -19.30
CA TYR A 204 -10.23 -2.21 -19.66
C TYR A 204 -10.00 -2.34 -21.18
N PRO A 205 -9.55 -1.28 -21.88
CA PRO A 205 -9.47 -1.25 -23.35
C PRO A 205 -8.21 -1.96 -23.88
N HIS A 206 -7.98 -3.22 -23.48
CA HIS A 206 -6.83 -4.02 -23.92
C HIS A 206 -7.26 -5.42 -24.38
N PRO A 207 -6.73 -5.95 -25.49
CA PRO A 207 -7.14 -7.27 -26.00
C PRO A 207 -7.04 -8.41 -24.98
N LEU A 208 -6.03 -8.38 -24.11
CA LEU A 208 -5.82 -9.41 -23.08
C LEU A 208 -6.89 -9.45 -21.98
N ALA A 209 -7.66 -8.36 -21.81
CA ALA A 209 -8.72 -8.26 -20.80
C ALA A 209 -10.10 -8.01 -21.43
N LYS A 210 -10.21 -8.22 -22.75
CA LYS A 210 -11.44 -7.96 -23.52
C LYS A 210 -12.56 -8.95 -23.20
N ASP A 211 -12.20 -10.21 -23.03
CA ASP A 211 -13.14 -11.31 -22.80
C ASP A 211 -12.77 -12.04 -21.49
N PRO A 212 -13.74 -12.55 -20.70
CA PRO A 212 -13.44 -13.34 -19.50
C PRO A 212 -12.59 -14.59 -19.79
N GLY A 213 -11.90 -15.10 -18.76
CA GLY A 213 -10.95 -16.21 -18.86
C GLY A 213 -9.49 -15.80 -18.64
N PHE A 214 -9.23 -14.55 -18.27
CA PHE A 214 -7.90 -14.05 -17.92
C PHE A 214 -7.69 -14.00 -16.40
N THR A 215 -6.44 -13.83 -15.98
CA THR A 215 -6.03 -13.66 -14.58
C THR A 215 -5.68 -12.19 -14.33
N THR A 216 -6.14 -11.57 -13.24
CA THR A 216 -5.81 -10.17 -12.91
C THR A 216 -4.36 -9.99 -12.45
N GLY A 217 -3.93 -8.75 -12.19
CA GLY A 217 -2.59 -8.45 -11.69
C GLY A 217 -1.68 -7.91 -12.77
N TYR A 218 -1.30 -6.63 -12.60
CA TYR A 218 -0.57 -5.86 -13.60
C TYR A 218 0.95 -5.85 -13.40
N ASP A 219 1.42 -6.00 -12.16
CA ASP A 219 2.85 -5.96 -11.85
C ASP A 219 3.23 -6.94 -10.72
N LEU A 220 4.50 -7.32 -10.73
CA LEU A 220 5.05 -8.33 -9.84
C LEU A 220 6.54 -8.13 -9.59
N VAL A 221 7.01 -8.69 -8.48
CA VAL A 221 8.41 -9.08 -8.28
C VAL A 221 8.47 -10.59 -8.12
N GLY A 222 9.41 -11.22 -8.80
CA GLY A 222 9.54 -12.66 -8.87
C GLY A 222 10.98 -13.13 -9.04
N GLU A 223 11.15 -14.44 -9.11
CA GLU A 223 12.43 -15.09 -9.42
C GLU A 223 12.28 -15.97 -10.66
N ILE A 224 13.26 -15.90 -11.56
CA ILE A 224 13.29 -16.76 -12.75
C ILE A 224 13.51 -18.21 -12.31
N ILE A 225 12.65 -19.13 -12.74
CA ILE A 225 12.80 -20.57 -12.47
C ILE A 225 13.04 -21.40 -13.73
N ALA A 226 12.72 -20.87 -14.91
CA ALA A 226 13.08 -21.47 -16.20
C ALA A 226 13.08 -20.43 -17.33
N LEU A 227 13.83 -20.74 -18.40
CA LEU A 227 13.92 -19.95 -19.62
C LEU A 227 13.57 -20.84 -20.82
N GLY A 228 12.90 -20.26 -21.82
CA GLY A 228 12.69 -20.92 -23.10
C GLY A 228 13.95 -20.91 -23.96
N ASP A 229 14.05 -21.88 -24.87
CA ASP A 229 15.26 -22.13 -25.69
C ASP A 229 15.62 -21.00 -26.67
N ALA A 230 14.71 -20.07 -26.93
CA ALA A 230 14.93 -18.93 -27.83
C ALA A 230 15.20 -17.61 -27.08
N VAL A 231 15.38 -17.64 -25.76
CA VAL A 231 15.82 -16.47 -24.99
C VAL A 231 17.29 -16.16 -25.32
N PRO A 232 17.63 -14.99 -25.87
CA PRO A 232 19.00 -14.70 -26.29
C PRO A 232 19.97 -14.51 -25.10
N GLU A 233 21.18 -15.06 -25.20
CA GLU A 233 22.21 -14.96 -24.16
C GLU A 233 22.56 -13.50 -23.84
N GLU A 234 22.54 -12.60 -24.83
CA GLU A 234 22.82 -11.17 -24.65
C GLU A 234 21.80 -10.44 -23.76
N ARG A 235 20.64 -11.06 -23.48
CA ARG A 235 19.71 -10.53 -22.48
C ARG A 235 20.23 -10.70 -21.06
N GLY A 236 21.16 -11.63 -20.85
CA GLY A 236 21.80 -11.90 -19.57
C GLY A 236 20.78 -12.27 -18.48
N LEU A 237 19.72 -12.99 -18.84
CA LEU A 237 18.75 -13.52 -17.88
C LEU A 237 19.18 -14.91 -17.44
N GLU A 238 19.17 -15.17 -16.14
CA GLU A 238 19.56 -16.45 -15.56
C GLU A 238 18.53 -16.98 -14.55
N VAL A 239 18.45 -18.30 -14.40
CA VAL A 239 17.63 -18.93 -13.36
C VAL A 239 18.13 -18.51 -11.98
N GLY A 240 17.21 -18.13 -11.10
CA GLY A 240 17.48 -17.62 -9.76
C GLY A 240 17.57 -16.09 -9.70
N GLU A 241 17.57 -15.38 -10.83
CA GLU A 241 17.58 -13.93 -10.82
C GLU A 241 16.25 -13.34 -10.35
N ARG A 242 16.35 -12.27 -9.57
CA ARG A 242 15.20 -11.46 -9.17
C ARG A 242 14.81 -10.52 -10.30
N VAL A 243 13.53 -10.47 -10.61
CA VAL A 243 12.99 -9.71 -11.72
C VAL A 243 11.67 -9.04 -11.36
N THR A 244 11.31 -8.04 -12.15
CA THR A 244 10.01 -7.37 -12.11
C THR A 244 9.48 -7.18 -13.52
N ALA A 245 8.17 -6.98 -13.64
CA ALA A 245 7.53 -6.73 -14.92
C ALA A 245 6.23 -5.92 -14.77
N LEU A 246 5.81 -5.34 -15.90
CA LEU A 246 4.45 -4.83 -16.14
C LEU A 246 3.74 -5.83 -17.06
N SER A 247 3.08 -6.82 -16.46
CA SER A 247 2.47 -7.93 -17.20
C SER A 247 1.11 -7.60 -17.81
N ILE A 248 0.52 -6.44 -17.45
CA ILE A 248 -0.85 -6.01 -17.79
C ILE A 248 -1.92 -6.87 -17.10
N ILE A 249 -1.81 -8.19 -17.21
CA ILE A 249 -2.61 -9.22 -16.55
C ILE A 249 -1.71 -10.36 -16.08
N GLY A 250 -2.24 -11.30 -15.30
CA GLY A 250 -1.58 -12.57 -14.98
C GLY A 250 -0.82 -12.63 -13.66
N ALA A 251 -0.52 -11.50 -13.01
CA ALA A 251 0.31 -11.48 -11.81
C ALA A 251 -0.40 -11.96 -10.53
N HIS A 252 -1.74 -12.04 -10.50
CA HIS A 252 -2.49 -12.63 -9.37
C HIS A 252 -2.48 -14.16 -9.45
N ALA A 253 -1.26 -14.71 -9.44
CA ALA A 253 -0.94 -16.11 -9.57
C ALA A 253 0.32 -16.46 -8.75
N THR A 254 0.60 -17.76 -8.65
CA THR A 254 1.87 -18.27 -8.07
C THR A 254 3.04 -18.13 -9.03
N HIS A 255 2.77 -18.20 -10.32
CA HIS A 255 3.75 -18.21 -11.40
C HIS A 255 3.19 -17.48 -12.62
N ILE A 256 4.08 -16.97 -13.46
CA ILE A 256 3.73 -16.35 -14.74
C ILE A 256 4.82 -16.64 -15.77
N VAL A 257 4.41 -16.78 -17.03
CA VAL A 257 5.35 -16.80 -18.17
C VAL A 257 5.20 -15.48 -18.91
N LEU A 258 6.30 -14.77 -19.08
CA LEU A 258 6.36 -13.50 -19.82
C LEU A 258 7.37 -13.57 -20.97
N PRO A 259 7.18 -12.81 -22.06
CA PRO A 259 8.23 -12.60 -23.06
C PRO A 259 9.49 -12.02 -22.41
N TYR A 260 10.67 -12.48 -22.81
CA TYR A 260 11.94 -12.04 -22.22
C TYR A 260 12.21 -10.53 -22.37
N GLU A 261 11.56 -9.87 -23.33
CA GLU A 261 11.64 -8.43 -23.56
C GLU A 261 10.90 -7.60 -22.49
N GLU A 262 9.95 -8.22 -21.79
CA GLU A 262 9.11 -7.57 -20.77
C GLU A 262 9.69 -7.73 -19.35
N VAL A 263 10.74 -8.53 -19.22
CA VAL A 263 11.39 -8.83 -17.93
C VAL A 263 12.51 -7.83 -17.64
N MET A 264 12.40 -7.16 -16.50
CA MET A 264 13.41 -6.24 -15.98
C MET A 264 14.15 -6.88 -14.79
N LYS A 265 15.48 -6.89 -14.84
CA LYS A 265 16.33 -7.44 -13.77
C LYS A 265 16.32 -6.53 -12.55
N LEU A 266 16.44 -7.13 -11.37
CA LEU A 266 16.60 -6.43 -10.11
C LEU A 266 17.88 -6.87 -9.41
N ASP A 267 18.39 -6.02 -8.52
CA ASP A 267 19.46 -6.45 -7.63
C ASP A 267 18.89 -7.36 -6.55
N LYS A 268 19.65 -8.40 -6.19
CA LYS A 268 19.24 -9.38 -5.16
C LYS A 268 18.93 -8.75 -3.79
N HIS A 269 19.48 -7.56 -3.54
CA HIS A 269 19.31 -6.81 -2.30
C HIS A 269 18.13 -5.83 -2.33
N ASP A 270 17.49 -5.65 -3.49
CA ASP A 270 16.30 -4.82 -3.57
C ASP A 270 15.17 -5.43 -2.72
N ASP A 271 14.49 -4.57 -1.97
CA ASP A 271 13.30 -4.95 -1.19
C ASP A 271 12.14 -5.28 -2.16
N PRO A 272 11.68 -6.54 -2.19
CA PRO A 272 10.68 -6.97 -3.16
C PRO A 272 9.32 -6.28 -2.97
N LEU A 273 8.96 -5.86 -1.74
CA LEU A 273 7.72 -5.13 -1.50
C LEU A 273 7.79 -3.71 -2.07
N LYS A 274 8.90 -3.02 -1.80
CA LYS A 274 9.10 -1.65 -2.29
C LYS A 274 9.18 -1.62 -3.80
N ILE A 275 9.97 -2.52 -4.40
CA ILE A 275 10.10 -2.56 -5.86
C ILE A 275 8.78 -2.95 -6.52
N CYS A 276 8.03 -3.94 -6.00
CA CYS A 276 6.74 -4.32 -6.58
C CYS A 276 5.72 -3.17 -6.56
N ALA A 277 5.91 -2.15 -5.73
CA ALA A 277 5.04 -0.98 -5.75
C ALA A 277 5.25 -0.06 -6.96
N LEU A 278 6.43 -0.13 -7.60
CA LEU A 278 6.90 0.83 -8.60
C LEU A 278 6.30 0.64 -10.01
N PRO A 279 6.30 -0.56 -10.62
CA PRO A 279 6.11 -0.68 -12.06
C PRO A 279 4.81 -0.03 -12.52
N LEU A 280 3.66 -0.40 -11.95
CA LEU A 280 2.39 0.19 -12.40
C LEU A 280 2.22 1.63 -11.91
N ASN A 281 2.22 1.84 -10.59
CA ASN A 281 1.82 3.13 -10.04
C ASN A 281 2.87 4.22 -10.29
N TYR A 282 4.14 3.94 -10.07
CA TYR A 282 5.19 4.95 -10.19
C TYR A 282 5.52 5.22 -11.65
N MET A 283 5.50 4.23 -12.54
CA MET A 283 5.72 4.53 -13.97
C MET A 283 4.51 5.19 -14.62
N THR A 284 3.28 4.88 -14.19
CA THR A 284 2.11 5.66 -14.64
C THR A 284 2.21 7.11 -14.18
N ALA A 285 2.55 7.34 -12.90
CA ALA A 285 2.74 8.67 -12.34
C ALA A 285 3.90 9.43 -13.01
N TRP A 286 5.01 8.77 -13.25
CA TRP A 286 6.17 9.32 -13.94
C TRP A 286 5.83 9.69 -15.39
N GLY A 287 5.15 8.81 -16.11
CA GLY A 287 4.61 9.05 -17.44
C GLY A 287 3.70 10.28 -17.48
N MET A 288 2.77 10.40 -16.53
CA MET A 288 1.91 11.58 -16.42
C MET A 288 2.70 12.88 -16.15
N LEU A 289 3.76 12.82 -15.34
CA LEU A 289 4.58 13.99 -14.98
C LEU A 289 5.54 14.42 -16.09
N LYS A 290 6.02 13.48 -16.93
CA LYS A 290 7.09 13.73 -17.91
C LYS A 290 6.63 13.65 -19.37
N HIS A 291 5.61 12.85 -19.66
CA HIS A 291 5.28 12.41 -21.02
C HIS A 291 3.83 12.67 -21.44
N SER A 292 2.95 13.15 -20.54
CA SER A 292 1.54 13.49 -20.86
C SER A 292 1.34 14.70 -21.79
N GLY A 293 2.42 15.29 -22.31
CA GLY A 293 2.36 16.48 -23.17
C GLY A 293 2.03 17.77 -22.43
N VAL A 294 2.24 17.82 -21.10
CA VAL A 294 2.24 19.05 -20.29
C VAL A 294 3.65 19.31 -19.79
N ASN A 295 4.19 20.50 -20.05
CA ASN A 295 5.49 20.90 -19.53
C ASN A 295 5.35 21.42 -18.09
N LEU A 296 5.79 20.62 -17.11
CA LEU A 296 5.77 20.97 -15.69
C LEU A 296 7.15 21.49 -15.24
N ALA A 297 7.40 22.78 -15.52
CA ALA A 297 8.58 23.46 -15.01
C ALA A 297 8.45 23.71 -13.50
N PRO A 298 9.57 23.94 -12.77
CA PRO A 298 9.50 24.39 -11.38
C PRO A 298 8.58 25.61 -11.23
N GLY A 299 7.66 25.55 -10.26
CA GLY A 299 6.60 26.53 -10.05
C GLY A 299 5.26 26.18 -10.70
N SER A 300 5.19 25.16 -11.57
CA SER A 300 3.92 24.61 -12.06
C SER A 300 3.07 24.03 -10.92
N SER A 301 1.78 23.85 -11.19
CA SER A 301 0.78 23.40 -10.23
C SER A 301 -0.06 22.26 -10.78
N ILE A 302 -0.34 21.26 -9.93
CA ILE A 302 -1.13 20.08 -10.28
C ILE A 302 -2.29 19.86 -9.30
N LEU A 303 -3.40 19.32 -9.81
CA LEU A 303 -4.51 18.79 -9.02
C LEU A 303 -4.56 17.27 -9.16
N ILE A 304 -4.44 16.53 -8.06
CA ILE A 304 -4.39 15.06 -8.05
C ILE A 304 -5.72 14.51 -7.52
N GLY A 305 -6.44 13.78 -8.37
CA GLY A 305 -7.62 13.03 -7.95
C GLY A 305 -7.25 11.84 -7.06
N SER A 306 -7.97 11.66 -5.95
CA SER A 306 -7.72 10.56 -5.01
C SER A 306 -6.26 10.52 -4.49
N ALA A 307 -5.74 11.68 -4.07
CA ALA A 307 -4.35 11.88 -3.71
C ALA A 307 -3.80 10.92 -2.64
N SER A 308 -4.67 10.36 -1.79
CA SER A 308 -4.27 9.36 -0.79
C SER A 308 -4.06 7.94 -1.35
N GLY A 309 -4.53 7.66 -2.57
CA GLY A 309 -4.43 6.34 -3.19
C GLY A 309 -3.01 6.03 -3.68
N GLY A 310 -2.82 4.82 -4.23
CA GLY A 310 -1.52 4.37 -4.71
C GLY A 310 -0.89 5.29 -5.76
N LEU A 311 -1.67 5.71 -6.76
CA LEU A 311 -1.16 6.61 -7.80
C LEU A 311 -0.94 8.04 -7.30
N GLY A 312 -1.87 8.59 -6.51
CA GLY A 312 -1.71 9.93 -5.94
C GLY A 312 -0.50 10.04 -5.02
N THR A 313 -0.24 8.98 -4.25
CA THR A 313 0.97 8.87 -3.42
C THR A 313 2.23 8.80 -4.30
N ALA A 314 2.20 8.00 -5.38
CA ALA A 314 3.33 7.90 -6.30
C ALA A 314 3.66 9.23 -6.97
N VAL A 315 2.66 9.99 -7.44
CA VAL A 315 2.86 11.35 -7.99
C VAL A 315 3.56 12.24 -6.96
N ALA A 316 3.04 12.28 -5.73
CA ALA A 316 3.61 13.14 -4.69
C ALA A 316 5.06 12.77 -4.35
N GLN A 317 5.35 11.48 -4.17
CA GLN A 317 6.69 11.02 -3.85
C GLN A 317 7.67 11.24 -5.00
N LEU A 318 7.26 11.09 -6.27
CA LEU A 318 8.12 11.38 -7.41
C LEU A 318 8.44 12.87 -7.52
N VAL A 319 7.46 13.75 -7.31
CA VAL A 319 7.67 15.20 -7.30
C VAL A 319 8.72 15.58 -6.24
N MET A 320 8.65 14.98 -5.05
CA MET A 320 9.60 15.22 -3.97
C MET A 320 10.98 14.58 -4.22
N ALA A 321 11.04 13.30 -4.57
CA ALA A 321 12.29 12.55 -4.73
C ALA A 321 13.18 13.06 -5.89
N PHE A 322 12.57 13.73 -6.86
CA PHE A 322 13.25 14.34 -8.02
C PHE A 322 13.26 15.87 -7.98
N ASP A 323 12.92 16.49 -6.84
CA ASP A 323 12.99 17.94 -6.62
C ASP A 323 12.33 18.77 -7.73
N MET A 324 11.15 18.33 -8.22
CA MET A 324 10.55 18.93 -9.42
C MET A 324 10.01 20.35 -9.20
N GLY A 325 9.89 20.79 -7.95
CA GLY A 325 9.42 22.15 -7.61
C GLY A 325 7.96 22.40 -8.00
N ILE A 326 7.11 21.36 -8.01
CA ILE A 326 5.71 21.44 -8.42
C ILE A 326 4.82 21.64 -7.19
N LYS A 327 3.87 22.58 -7.28
CA LYS A 327 2.83 22.79 -6.27
C LYS A 327 1.73 21.73 -6.41
N MET A 328 1.50 20.96 -5.35
CA MET A 328 0.55 19.84 -5.38
C MET A 328 -0.70 20.13 -4.56
N ILE A 329 -1.86 20.03 -5.20
CA ILE A 329 -3.19 20.05 -4.58
C ILE A 329 -3.82 18.68 -4.83
N GLY A 330 -4.53 18.11 -3.85
CA GLY A 330 -5.04 16.75 -3.96
C GLY A 330 -6.40 16.56 -3.33
N THR A 331 -7.30 15.84 -4.00
CA THR A 331 -8.61 15.50 -3.43
C THR A 331 -8.55 14.19 -2.65
N CYS A 332 -9.14 14.15 -1.46
CA CYS A 332 -9.28 12.94 -0.66
C CYS A 332 -10.40 13.09 0.38
N SER A 333 -10.69 12.05 1.15
CA SER A 333 -11.60 12.17 2.29
C SER A 333 -10.92 12.91 3.46
N PRO A 334 -11.66 13.69 4.28
CA PRO A 334 -11.10 14.44 5.41
C PRO A 334 -10.26 13.60 6.39
N SER A 335 -10.65 12.34 6.62
CA SER A 335 -9.90 11.39 7.47
C SER A 335 -8.48 11.07 6.97
N LYS A 336 -8.13 11.44 5.74
CA LYS A 336 -6.82 11.20 5.12
C LYS A 336 -6.00 12.48 4.93
N PHE A 337 -6.49 13.63 5.39
CA PHE A 337 -5.83 14.92 5.18
C PHE A 337 -4.42 14.97 5.77
N GLU A 338 -4.22 14.44 6.98
CA GLU A 338 -2.90 14.41 7.61
C GLU A 338 -1.88 13.62 6.79
N TYR A 339 -2.29 12.45 6.30
CA TYR A 339 -1.46 11.63 5.41
C TYR A 339 -1.13 12.34 4.10
N VAL A 340 -2.10 13.00 3.47
CA VAL A 340 -1.84 13.73 2.22
C VAL A 340 -0.93 14.94 2.47
N ARG A 341 -1.06 15.64 3.61
CA ARG A 341 -0.14 16.72 4.01
C ARG A 341 1.29 16.21 4.24
N SER A 342 1.47 15.03 4.84
CA SER A 342 2.80 14.48 5.06
C SER A 342 3.53 14.15 3.75
N LEU A 343 2.82 14.05 2.63
CA LEU A 343 3.38 13.89 1.29
C LEU A 343 3.69 15.24 0.58
N GLY A 344 3.52 16.38 1.27
CA GLY A 344 3.72 17.71 0.68
C GLY A 344 2.56 18.18 -0.21
N VAL A 345 1.41 17.53 -0.14
CA VAL A 345 0.21 17.87 -0.94
C VAL A 345 -0.79 18.63 -0.09
N VAL A 346 -1.39 19.70 -0.63
CA VAL A 346 -2.49 20.41 0.02
C VAL A 346 -3.79 19.61 -0.16
N PRO A 347 -4.37 19.01 0.89
CA PRO A 347 -5.57 18.20 0.74
C PRO A 347 -6.83 19.06 0.67
N LEU A 348 -7.72 18.71 -0.25
CA LEU A 348 -9.09 19.21 -0.35
C LEU A 348 -10.07 18.04 -0.19
N ASP A 349 -11.24 18.33 0.38
CA ASP A 349 -12.30 17.32 0.46
C ASP A 349 -12.85 17.07 -0.94
N ARG A 350 -12.79 15.82 -1.40
CA ARG A 350 -13.34 15.41 -2.70
C ARG A 350 -14.85 15.69 -2.84
N SER A 351 -15.56 15.78 -1.72
CA SER A 351 -17.01 16.04 -1.68
C SER A 351 -17.35 17.52 -1.44
N ALA A 352 -16.35 18.40 -1.34
CA ALA A 352 -16.59 19.82 -1.14
C ALA A 352 -17.39 20.42 -2.33
N PRO A 353 -18.49 21.15 -2.07
CA PRO A 353 -19.29 21.78 -3.13
C PRO A 353 -18.55 22.95 -3.80
N ASP A 354 -17.55 23.52 -3.15
CA ASP A 354 -16.75 24.67 -3.59
C ASP A 354 -15.32 24.27 -3.99
N LEU A 355 -15.10 23.01 -4.39
CA LEU A 355 -13.78 22.46 -4.73
C LEU A 355 -13.03 23.33 -5.76
N VAL A 356 -13.70 23.76 -6.82
CA VAL A 356 -13.10 24.57 -7.90
C VAL A 356 -12.62 25.91 -7.35
N GLN A 357 -13.44 26.56 -6.52
CA GLN A 357 -13.12 27.84 -5.90
C GLN A 357 -11.94 27.71 -4.93
N GLN A 358 -11.87 26.62 -4.16
CA GLN A 358 -10.74 26.34 -3.29
C GLN A 358 -9.44 26.13 -4.10
N VAL A 359 -9.49 25.40 -5.23
CA VAL A 359 -8.32 25.25 -6.12
C VAL A 359 -7.89 26.60 -6.69
N HIS A 360 -8.83 27.42 -7.16
CA HIS A 360 -8.53 28.76 -7.67
C HIS A 360 -7.91 29.66 -6.60
N ALA A 361 -8.42 29.65 -5.37
CA ALA A 361 -7.84 30.39 -4.25
C ALA A 361 -6.40 29.95 -3.94
N LEU A 362 -6.11 28.66 -4.06
CA LEU A 362 -4.77 28.11 -3.91
C LEU A 362 -3.85 28.38 -5.12
N THR A 363 -4.34 28.96 -6.21
CA THR A 363 -3.58 29.19 -7.46
C THR A 363 -3.71 30.64 -7.95
N ASP A 364 -3.92 31.59 -7.03
CA ASP A 364 -4.05 33.03 -7.31
C ASP A 364 -5.13 33.35 -8.36
N GLY A 365 -6.22 32.58 -8.35
CA GLY A 365 -7.34 32.68 -9.28
C GLY A 365 -7.08 32.10 -10.67
N LYS A 366 -5.91 31.50 -10.92
CA LYS A 366 -5.53 31.02 -12.26
C LYS A 366 -5.98 29.60 -12.55
N GLY A 367 -6.15 28.75 -11.54
CA GLY A 367 -6.31 27.31 -11.70
C GLY A 367 -4.97 26.58 -11.88
N VAL A 368 -5.01 25.25 -11.84
CA VAL A 368 -3.82 24.39 -12.00
C VAL A 368 -3.41 24.22 -13.46
N ASP A 369 -2.13 23.93 -13.71
CA ASP A 369 -1.61 23.66 -15.05
C ASP A 369 -2.10 22.32 -15.59
N VAL A 370 -2.20 21.31 -14.71
CA VAL A 370 -2.80 20.01 -15.07
C VAL A 370 -3.57 19.41 -13.89
N ALA A 371 -4.70 18.77 -14.20
CA ALA A 371 -5.43 17.94 -13.27
C ALA A 371 -5.34 16.47 -13.70
N TYR A 372 -4.96 15.58 -12.78
CA TYR A 372 -4.87 14.13 -13.00
C TYR A 372 -6.11 13.46 -12.42
N ASP A 373 -6.97 12.91 -13.27
CA ASP A 373 -8.23 12.27 -12.86
C ASP A 373 -8.20 10.75 -13.04
N GLY A 374 -8.29 10.02 -11.93
CA GLY A 374 -8.42 8.56 -11.91
C GLY A 374 -9.80 8.04 -11.53
N VAL A 375 -10.70 8.94 -11.11
CA VAL A 375 -12.09 8.62 -10.82
C VAL A 375 -12.88 8.73 -12.12
N CYS A 376 -12.74 9.85 -12.83
CA CYS A 376 -13.33 10.14 -14.12
C CYS A 376 -14.81 9.72 -14.22
N ASN A 377 -15.67 10.51 -13.58
CA ASN A 377 -17.10 10.52 -13.85
C ASN A 377 -17.52 11.92 -14.33
N GLU A 378 -18.81 12.10 -14.66
CA GLU A 378 -19.33 13.37 -15.18
C GLU A 378 -18.97 14.56 -14.27
N LYS A 379 -19.10 14.40 -12.95
CA LYS A 379 -18.78 15.46 -11.98
C LYS A 379 -17.29 15.76 -11.93
N THR A 380 -16.43 14.75 -11.79
CA THR A 380 -14.98 14.99 -11.67
C THR A 380 -14.40 15.54 -12.97
N ALA A 381 -14.87 15.07 -14.12
CA ALA A 381 -14.45 15.58 -15.43
C ALA A 381 -14.76 17.09 -15.55
N HIS A 382 -15.97 17.51 -15.17
CA HIS A 382 -16.36 18.92 -15.18
C HIS A 382 -15.54 19.75 -14.17
N ASP A 383 -15.47 19.31 -12.92
CA ASP A 383 -14.82 20.08 -11.85
C ASP A 383 -13.31 20.20 -12.08
N PHE A 384 -12.66 19.14 -12.56
CA PHE A 384 -11.21 19.15 -12.81
C PHE A 384 -10.87 20.05 -13.98
N LEU A 385 -11.69 20.03 -15.05
CA LEU A 385 -11.53 20.96 -16.17
C LEU A 385 -11.71 22.41 -15.71
N ALA A 386 -12.73 22.70 -14.91
CA ALA A 386 -12.99 24.02 -14.35
C ALA A 386 -11.90 24.50 -13.36
N ALA A 387 -11.27 23.55 -12.65
CA ALA A 387 -10.16 23.83 -11.75
C ALA A 387 -8.83 24.10 -12.46
N THR A 388 -8.73 23.79 -13.75
CA THR A 388 -7.54 24.08 -14.56
C THR A 388 -7.52 25.52 -15.08
N ARG A 389 -6.35 25.98 -15.53
CA ARG A 389 -6.21 27.26 -16.24
C ARG A 389 -7.10 27.30 -17.47
N GLN A 390 -7.93 28.33 -17.59
CA GLN A 390 -9.04 28.41 -18.56
C GLN A 390 -8.65 28.11 -20.02
N ASP A 391 -7.48 28.55 -20.48
CA ASP A 391 -7.10 28.42 -21.89
C ASP A 391 -6.04 27.35 -22.19
N VAL A 392 -5.21 27.01 -21.20
CA VAL A 392 -4.00 26.20 -21.41
C VAL A 392 -3.92 24.97 -20.50
N GLY A 393 -4.68 24.97 -19.41
CA GLY A 393 -4.65 23.88 -18.45
C GLY A 393 -5.26 22.61 -19.03
N LYS A 394 -4.76 21.45 -18.64
CA LYS A 394 -5.23 20.16 -19.17
C LYS A 394 -5.79 19.26 -18.08
N VAL A 395 -6.70 18.38 -18.46
CA VAL A 395 -7.07 17.22 -17.64
C VAL A 395 -6.47 15.98 -18.29
N VAL A 396 -5.69 15.24 -17.53
CA VAL A 396 -5.14 13.95 -17.93
C VAL A 396 -5.86 12.87 -17.14
N VAL A 397 -6.75 12.15 -17.83
CA VAL A 397 -7.48 11.02 -17.29
C VAL A 397 -6.58 9.79 -17.36
N PHE A 398 -6.48 9.03 -16.28
CA PHE A 398 -5.66 7.79 -16.23
C PHE A 398 -6.44 6.57 -15.71
N GLY A 399 -7.72 6.76 -15.38
CA GLY A 399 -8.57 5.71 -14.85
C GLY A 399 -10.03 6.15 -14.81
N VAL A 400 -10.92 5.18 -14.77
CA VAL A 400 -12.38 5.36 -14.90
C VAL A 400 -13.14 4.67 -13.77
N MET A 401 -12.57 4.73 -12.56
CA MET A 401 -13.10 4.02 -11.39
C MET A 401 -14.53 4.45 -11.02
N GLY A 402 -14.88 5.71 -11.26
CA GLY A 402 -16.21 6.27 -11.04
C GLY A 402 -17.25 5.80 -12.06
N SER A 403 -16.84 5.04 -13.08
CA SER A 403 -17.72 4.38 -14.04
C SER A 403 -17.95 2.91 -13.70
N ILE A 404 -17.51 2.43 -12.54
CA ILE A 404 -17.85 1.11 -12.00
C ILE A 404 -19.03 1.27 -11.03
N ALA A 405 -19.99 0.35 -11.05
CA ALA A 405 -21.06 0.32 -10.06
C ALA A 405 -20.51 0.24 -8.63
N ASP A 406 -21.21 0.84 -7.65
CA ASP A 406 -20.74 0.91 -6.25
C ASP A 406 -20.47 -0.47 -5.62
N ASP A 407 -21.16 -1.51 -6.08
CA ASP A 407 -20.95 -2.89 -5.64
C ASP A 407 -19.91 -3.67 -6.47
N GLY A 408 -19.23 -2.98 -7.40
CA GLY A 408 -18.21 -3.52 -8.28
C GLY A 408 -18.72 -4.54 -9.30
N SER A 409 -20.03 -4.60 -9.57
CA SER A 409 -20.63 -5.64 -10.41
C SER A 409 -20.42 -5.44 -11.91
N LYS A 410 -20.26 -4.21 -12.39
CA LYS A 410 -20.15 -3.90 -13.82
C LYS A 410 -19.68 -2.49 -14.06
N MET A 411 -19.26 -2.21 -15.30
CA MET A 411 -19.19 -0.85 -15.81
C MET A 411 -20.62 -0.25 -15.95
N LEU A 412 -20.73 1.05 -15.70
CA LEU A 412 -21.97 1.83 -15.81
C LEU A 412 -22.29 2.27 -17.24
N GLY A 413 -21.33 2.14 -18.15
CA GLY A 413 -21.46 2.35 -19.59
C GLY A 413 -20.34 1.62 -20.32
N SER A 414 -20.38 1.58 -21.65
CA SER A 414 -19.26 1.04 -22.42
C SER A 414 -18.06 2.00 -22.35
N ILE A 415 -16.84 1.45 -22.51
CA ILE A 415 -15.62 2.27 -22.52
C ILE A 415 -15.61 3.27 -23.68
N ASP A 416 -16.19 2.88 -24.82
CA ASP A 416 -16.32 3.72 -26.01
C ASP A 416 -17.24 4.93 -25.74
N GLU A 417 -18.40 4.71 -25.12
CA GLU A 417 -19.30 5.80 -24.71
C GLU A 417 -18.65 6.71 -23.68
N LEU A 418 -17.90 6.13 -22.74
CA LEU A 418 -17.22 6.89 -21.72
C LEU A 418 -16.15 7.81 -22.31
N PHE A 419 -15.32 7.29 -23.22
CA PHE A 419 -14.34 8.09 -23.94
C PHE A 419 -15.00 9.10 -24.88
N ALA A 420 -16.10 8.72 -25.55
CA ALA A 420 -16.87 9.63 -26.38
C ALA A 420 -17.60 10.73 -25.59
N ALA A 421 -17.84 10.57 -24.29
CA ALA A 421 -18.48 11.59 -23.46
C ALA A 421 -17.45 12.45 -22.72
N LEU A 422 -16.47 11.82 -22.07
CA LEU A 422 -15.59 12.47 -21.09
C LEU A 422 -14.28 12.99 -21.68
N LEU A 423 -13.85 12.50 -22.86
CA LEU A 423 -12.62 12.94 -23.52
C LEU A 423 -12.85 13.90 -24.70
N GLN A 424 -14.11 14.24 -25.00
CA GLN A 424 -14.43 15.25 -26.04
C GLN A 424 -14.04 16.68 -25.70
N PRO A 425 -14.15 17.15 -24.43
CA PRO A 425 -13.85 18.54 -24.14
C PRO A 425 -12.41 18.90 -24.56
N PRO A 426 -12.20 20.06 -25.20
CA PRO A 426 -10.87 20.49 -25.55
C PRO A 426 -10.02 20.60 -24.28
N ARG A 427 -8.79 20.08 -24.34
CA ARG A 427 -7.81 20.01 -23.23
C ARG A 427 -7.99 18.81 -22.27
N VAL A 428 -8.87 17.86 -22.58
CA VAL A 428 -8.93 16.57 -21.87
C VAL A 428 -8.27 15.48 -22.72
N SER A 429 -7.42 14.65 -22.10
CA SER A 429 -6.75 13.53 -22.76
C SER A 429 -6.70 12.32 -21.84
N PHE A 430 -6.56 11.12 -22.42
CA PHE A 430 -6.34 9.89 -21.66
C PHE A 430 -4.85 9.53 -21.65
N TRP A 431 -4.37 8.97 -20.54
CA TRP A 431 -3.02 8.46 -20.38
C TRP A 431 -3.06 6.99 -19.99
N SER A 432 -2.42 6.15 -20.80
CA SER A 432 -2.22 4.73 -20.52
C SER A 432 -0.75 4.39 -20.71
N LEU A 433 -0.14 3.79 -19.70
CA LEU A 433 1.29 3.46 -19.71
C LEU A 433 1.66 2.53 -20.87
N ASP A 434 0.83 1.50 -21.11
CA ASP A 434 0.98 0.50 -22.17
C ASP A 434 0.82 1.05 -23.60
N ILE A 435 0.18 2.21 -23.77
CA ILE A 435 -0.07 2.81 -25.09
C ILE A 435 0.90 3.94 -25.37
N GLU A 436 1.07 4.85 -24.41
CA GLU A 436 1.69 6.16 -24.64
C GLU A 436 3.21 6.15 -24.40
N PHE A 437 3.74 5.15 -23.68
CA PHE A 437 5.12 5.16 -23.25
C PHE A 437 5.96 4.04 -23.88
N PRO A 438 6.98 4.37 -24.71
CA PRO A 438 7.78 3.35 -25.38
C PRO A 438 8.57 2.50 -24.37
N ARG A 439 8.41 1.17 -24.43
CA ARG A 439 9.05 0.20 -23.53
C ARG A 439 10.54 0.43 -23.27
N LYS A 440 11.33 0.79 -24.29
CA LYS A 440 12.78 1.07 -24.09
C LYS A 440 13.06 2.28 -23.21
N LYS A 441 12.28 3.36 -23.34
CA LYS A 441 12.41 4.54 -22.48
C LYS A 441 11.93 4.23 -21.07
N GLU A 442 10.84 3.47 -20.99
CA GLU A 442 10.25 3.01 -19.75
C GLU A 442 11.24 2.24 -18.87
N VAL A 443 11.97 1.29 -19.44
CA VAL A 443 12.99 0.53 -18.70
C VAL A 443 14.07 1.45 -18.11
N ALA A 444 14.61 2.39 -18.90
CA ALA A 444 15.67 3.27 -18.42
C ALA A 444 15.19 4.21 -17.30
N GLU A 445 13.99 4.77 -17.45
CA GLU A 445 13.40 5.66 -16.45
C GLU A 445 12.91 4.89 -15.21
N PHE A 446 12.47 3.64 -15.38
CA PHE A 446 12.17 2.74 -14.27
C PHE A 446 13.38 2.55 -13.36
N TYR A 447 14.55 2.26 -13.92
CA TYR A 447 15.76 2.15 -13.11
C TYR A 447 16.13 3.47 -12.41
N ALA A 448 15.88 4.63 -13.02
CA ALA A 448 16.09 5.90 -12.34
C ALA A 448 15.17 6.08 -11.10
N VAL A 449 13.94 5.55 -11.16
CA VAL A 449 13.03 5.52 -10.00
C VAL A 449 13.50 4.50 -8.96
N VAL A 450 13.96 3.32 -9.39
CA VAL A 450 14.54 2.29 -8.50
C VAL A 450 15.76 2.85 -7.74
N GLU A 451 16.63 3.61 -8.41
CA GLU A 451 17.78 4.25 -7.77
C GLU A 451 17.35 5.21 -6.63
N LYS A 452 16.25 5.94 -6.79
CA LYS A 452 15.73 6.77 -5.68
C LYS A 452 15.30 5.95 -4.48
N VAL A 453 14.82 4.73 -4.68
CA VAL A 453 14.52 3.79 -3.59
C VAL A 453 15.80 3.31 -2.92
N ARG A 454 16.80 2.92 -3.71
CA ARG A 454 18.12 2.47 -3.23
C ARG A 454 18.85 3.56 -2.43
N GLU A 455 18.71 4.82 -2.84
CA GLU A 455 19.25 5.99 -2.15
C GLU A 455 18.43 6.39 -0.90
N GLY A 456 17.28 5.78 -0.65
CA GLY A 456 16.36 6.16 0.43
C GLY A 456 15.66 7.50 0.22
N LYS A 457 15.71 8.08 -0.98
CA LYS A 457 15.02 9.34 -1.35
C LYS A 457 13.56 9.13 -1.73
N LEU A 458 13.19 7.89 -2.07
CA LEU A 458 11.82 7.49 -2.36
C LEU A 458 11.51 6.22 -1.57
N ASP A 459 10.41 6.22 -0.82
CA ASP A 459 9.99 5.08 -0.01
C ASP A 459 8.56 4.68 -0.36
N PRO A 460 8.35 3.71 -1.26
CA PRO A 460 7.01 3.42 -1.77
C PRO A 460 6.05 3.00 -0.65
N VAL A 461 4.90 3.67 -0.56
CA VAL A 461 3.95 3.39 0.52
C VAL A 461 3.16 2.12 0.22
N VAL A 462 3.45 1.08 0.99
CA VAL A 462 2.68 -0.17 1.02
C VAL A 462 1.59 -0.04 2.09
N ALA A 463 0.36 0.11 1.64
CA ALA A 463 -0.82 0.35 2.47
C ALA A 463 -1.29 -0.88 3.23
N LYS A 464 -1.24 -2.05 2.57
CA LYS A 464 -1.74 -3.31 3.09
C LYS A 464 -1.06 -4.47 2.36
N LEU A 465 -0.64 -5.47 3.13
CA LEU A 465 -0.18 -6.75 2.63
C LEU A 465 -1.30 -7.78 2.80
N LEU A 466 -1.52 -8.60 1.78
CA LEU A 466 -2.45 -9.72 1.80
C LEU A 466 -1.77 -10.97 1.26
N ARG A 467 -2.23 -12.15 1.64
CA ARG A 467 -1.89 -13.42 0.99
C ARG A 467 -2.72 -13.56 -0.29
N LEU A 468 -2.16 -14.26 -1.28
CA LEU A 468 -2.78 -14.42 -2.60
C LEU A 468 -4.19 -15.04 -2.52
N SER A 469 -4.45 -15.87 -1.52
CA SER A 469 -5.75 -16.49 -1.24
C SER A 469 -6.87 -15.49 -0.92
N ASN A 470 -6.55 -14.23 -0.58
CA ASN A 470 -7.52 -13.17 -0.29
C ASN A 470 -7.86 -12.30 -1.52
N ALA A 471 -7.75 -12.83 -2.74
CA ALA A 471 -8.00 -12.06 -3.95
C ALA A 471 -9.39 -11.39 -3.96
N VAL A 472 -10.43 -12.11 -3.56
CA VAL A 472 -11.79 -11.56 -3.45
C VAL A 472 -11.84 -10.37 -2.48
N GLU A 473 -11.31 -10.53 -1.26
CA GLU A 473 -11.27 -9.45 -0.25
C GLU A 473 -10.47 -8.24 -0.75
N ALA A 474 -9.32 -8.46 -1.38
CA ALA A 474 -8.48 -7.38 -1.89
C ALA A 474 -9.24 -6.51 -2.90
N HIS A 475 -9.99 -7.15 -3.80
CA HIS A 475 -10.81 -6.47 -4.78
C HIS A 475 -12.01 -5.74 -4.14
N GLU A 476 -12.62 -6.30 -3.09
CA GLU A 476 -13.65 -5.61 -2.29
C GLU A 476 -13.09 -4.36 -1.60
N LEU A 477 -11.86 -4.44 -1.06
CA LEU A 477 -11.19 -3.30 -0.46
C LEU A 477 -10.90 -2.19 -1.48
N LEU A 478 -10.52 -2.55 -2.71
CA LEU A 478 -10.35 -1.58 -3.80
C LEU A 478 -11.66 -0.85 -4.15
N ILE A 479 -12.80 -1.56 -4.16
CA ILE A 479 -14.12 -0.95 -4.40
C ILE A 479 -14.45 0.05 -3.28
N ASN A 480 -14.27 -0.35 -2.02
CA ASN A 480 -14.63 0.47 -0.88
C ASN A 480 -13.73 1.70 -0.72
N GLY A 481 -12.41 1.58 -1.00
CA GLY A 481 -11.42 2.65 -1.15
C GLY A 481 -11.16 3.56 0.07
N SER A 482 -12.01 3.55 1.10
CA SER A 482 -12.04 4.52 2.19
C SER A 482 -10.90 4.35 3.20
N ALA A 483 -10.33 3.15 3.32
CA ALA A 483 -9.27 2.86 4.28
C ALA A 483 -7.84 2.83 3.68
N ILE A 484 -7.69 2.75 2.36
CA ILE A 484 -6.38 2.52 1.72
C ILE A 484 -5.59 3.82 1.59
N LYS A 485 -4.31 3.80 2.00
CA LYS A 485 -3.32 4.89 1.89
C LYS A 485 -2.05 4.36 1.20
N GLY A 486 -1.92 4.55 -0.11
CA GLY A 486 -0.85 3.93 -0.91
C GLY A 486 -1.29 2.68 -1.68
N LYS A 487 -0.34 1.75 -1.94
CA LYS A 487 -0.57 0.55 -2.76
C LYS A 487 -0.80 -0.70 -1.90
N MET A 488 -1.66 -1.60 -2.34
CA MET A 488 -1.82 -2.93 -1.72
C MET A 488 -1.00 -3.96 -2.50
N LEU A 489 -0.50 -4.98 -1.81
CA LEU A 489 0.29 -6.05 -2.42
C LEU A 489 -0.20 -7.42 -1.94
N PHE A 490 -0.15 -8.40 -2.83
CA PHE A 490 -0.12 -9.79 -2.44
C PHE A 490 1.32 -10.20 -2.12
N VAL A 491 1.55 -10.73 -0.93
CA VAL A 491 2.72 -11.55 -0.63
C VAL A 491 2.37 -12.96 -1.04
N VAL A 492 3.04 -13.48 -2.05
CA VAL A 492 2.81 -14.83 -2.59
C VAL A 492 3.76 -15.81 -1.92
N ASP A 493 5.03 -15.45 -1.83
CA ASP A 493 6.08 -16.26 -1.20
C ASP A 493 5.79 -16.53 0.30
N GLU A 494 6.01 -17.76 0.75
CA GLU A 494 5.73 -18.16 2.14
C GLU A 494 6.76 -17.65 3.14
N GLU A 495 8.05 -17.62 2.77
CA GLU A 495 9.11 -17.15 3.66
C GLU A 495 9.01 -15.64 3.86
N LEU A 496 8.71 -14.91 2.78
CA LEU A 496 8.46 -13.49 2.82
C LEU A 496 7.25 -13.15 3.69
N ALA A 497 6.16 -13.93 3.58
CA ALA A 497 4.98 -13.76 4.44
C ALA A 497 5.31 -13.99 5.92
N LYS A 498 6.04 -15.07 6.25
CA LYS A 498 6.51 -15.33 7.62
C LYS A 498 7.36 -14.17 8.14
N PHE A 499 8.26 -13.64 7.32
CA PHE A 499 9.13 -12.53 7.69
C PHE A 499 8.36 -11.24 8.00
N TYR A 500 7.32 -10.93 7.22
CA TYR A 500 6.49 -9.73 7.41
C TYR A 500 5.30 -9.95 8.36
N GLY A 501 5.09 -11.17 8.87
CA GLY A 501 3.96 -11.51 9.74
C GLY A 501 2.60 -11.44 9.03
N VAL A 502 2.60 -11.68 7.71
CA VAL A 502 1.41 -11.63 6.86
C VAL A 502 0.80 -12.99 6.74
#